data_AF-A0A0G2I5B6-F1
#
_entry.id   AF-A0A0G2I5B6-F1
#
_cell.length_a   1.000
_cell.length_b   1.000
_cell.length_c   1.000
_cell.angle_alpha   90.00
_cell.angle_beta   90.00
_cell.angle_gamma   90.00
#
_symmetry.space_group_name_H-M   'P 1'
#
loop_
_entity.id
_entity.type
_entity.pdbx_description
1 polymer ?
#
loop_
_entity_poly.entity_id
_entity_poly.type
_entity_poly.pdbx_seq_one_letter_code
_entity_poly.pdbx_strand_id
1 'polypeptide(L)'
;MADENLLDLLRKYEVPVDQSSLESVFQDEEQGRLLSEWAKSHLGTDTLLTKNELNSYLAIERNGKAESLAASADLSSVQAFSDQEILDAIQDLNRSTDAINKQTETLRQQQSALSRLITASGKTSDARSNLEAKRLYEWESSRKALQTSVELLSQSIDYRLSELDQGVKGSGKDLSDVVDEVLQSDDKLLSSLQKLGWELETEGSEETESVGQLREICARLIKYTVECIRTKLDRSYLENLESFSKSEPDNQAPKEELAALQEEVDSLYSEILPVAQILAKGLATLLEPSNM
;
A
#
# COMPACT_ATOMS: atom_id res chain seq x y z
N MET A 1 52.21 -53.77 -43.69
CA MET A 1 51.06 -54.39 -42.97
C MET A 1 50.97 -55.91 -43.17
N ALA A 2 51.34 -56.46 -44.34
CA ALA A 2 51.46 -57.93 -44.51
C ALA A 2 52.78 -58.47 -43.92
N ASP A 3 53.83 -57.67 -43.99
CA ASP A 3 55.20 -58.06 -43.60
C ASP A 3 55.36 -58.25 -42.08
N GLU A 4 54.73 -57.40 -41.27
CA GLU A 4 54.76 -57.51 -39.80
C GLU A 4 54.03 -58.76 -39.29
N ASN A 5 52.89 -59.12 -39.91
CA ASN A 5 52.16 -60.33 -39.55
C ASN A 5 52.95 -61.60 -39.91
N LEU A 6 53.68 -61.60 -41.01
CA LEU A 6 54.51 -62.73 -41.43
C LEU A 6 55.72 -62.89 -40.51
N LEU A 7 56.36 -61.78 -40.12
CA LEU A 7 57.49 -61.77 -39.19
C LEU A 7 57.10 -62.21 -37.77
N ASP A 8 55.95 -61.76 -37.26
CA ASP A 8 55.44 -62.19 -35.95
C ASP A 8 55.03 -63.66 -35.94
N LEU A 9 54.52 -64.18 -37.06
CA LEU A 9 54.14 -65.57 -37.20
C LEU A 9 55.39 -66.47 -37.30
N LEU A 10 56.39 -66.10 -38.10
CA LEU A 10 57.68 -66.81 -38.16
C LEU A 10 58.40 -66.83 -36.81
N ARG A 11 58.32 -65.74 -36.03
CA ARG A 11 58.87 -65.67 -34.68
C ARG A 11 58.16 -66.61 -33.70
N LYS A 12 56.84 -66.77 -33.81
CA LYS A 12 56.05 -67.70 -32.96
C LYS A 12 56.37 -69.17 -33.21
N TYR A 13 56.78 -69.52 -34.43
CA TYR A 13 57.13 -70.88 -34.84
C TYR A 13 58.64 -71.17 -34.85
N GLU A 14 59.46 -70.24 -34.33
CA GLU A 14 60.92 -70.42 -34.14
C GLU A 14 61.68 -70.84 -35.41
N VAL A 15 61.24 -70.35 -36.58
CA VAL A 15 61.96 -70.58 -37.84
C VAL A 15 63.07 -69.53 -37.96
N PRO A 16 64.36 -69.92 -38.04
CA PRO A 16 65.45 -68.97 -38.14
C PRO A 16 65.52 -68.40 -39.56
N VAL A 17 64.94 -67.21 -39.75
CA VAL A 17 65.01 -66.48 -41.03
C VAL A 17 65.75 -65.17 -40.82
N ASP A 18 66.71 -64.88 -41.71
CA ASP A 18 67.44 -63.62 -41.74
C ASP A 18 66.52 -62.49 -42.21
N GLN A 19 66.15 -61.60 -41.28
CA GLN A 19 65.19 -60.51 -41.50
C GLN A 19 65.63 -59.57 -42.63
N SER A 20 66.95 -59.41 -42.81
CA SER A 20 67.53 -58.56 -43.86
C SER A 20 67.27 -59.11 -45.27
N SER A 21 67.21 -60.43 -45.43
CA SER A 21 66.91 -61.08 -46.71
C SER A 21 65.43 -60.97 -47.06
N LEU A 22 64.53 -61.07 -46.07
CA LEU A 22 63.10 -60.96 -46.27
C LEU A 22 62.69 -59.53 -46.68
N GLU A 23 63.27 -58.51 -46.04
CA GLU A 23 63.05 -57.11 -46.40
C GLU A 23 63.52 -56.80 -47.83
N SER A 24 64.60 -57.43 -48.30
CA SER A 24 65.07 -57.26 -49.68
C SER A 24 64.14 -57.88 -50.73
N VAL A 25 63.43 -58.96 -50.40
CA VAL A 25 62.46 -59.62 -51.28
C VAL A 25 61.14 -58.84 -51.33
N PHE A 26 60.76 -58.16 -50.24
CA PHE A 26 59.60 -57.26 -50.23
C PHE A 26 59.85 -55.91 -50.91
N GLN A 27 61.10 -55.55 -51.19
CA GLN A 27 61.44 -54.37 -52.01
C GLN A 27 61.18 -54.59 -53.50
N ASP A 28 61.13 -55.86 -53.97
CA ASP A 28 60.71 -56.21 -55.32
C ASP A 28 59.16 -56.35 -55.37
N GLU A 29 58.47 -55.40 -56.01
CA GLU A 29 57.00 -55.26 -55.92
C GLU A 29 56.23 -56.49 -56.42
N GLU A 30 56.76 -57.20 -57.43
CA GLU A 30 56.09 -58.40 -57.97
C GLU A 30 56.28 -59.62 -57.04
N GLN A 31 57.49 -59.80 -56.52
CA GLN A 31 57.83 -60.93 -55.65
C GLN A 31 57.23 -60.75 -54.25
N GLY A 32 57.21 -59.53 -53.73
CA GLY A 32 56.57 -59.18 -52.46
C GLY A 32 55.05 -59.39 -52.49
N ARG A 33 54.39 -59.07 -53.62
CA ARG A 33 52.95 -59.35 -53.78
C ARG A 33 52.65 -60.84 -53.80
N LEU A 34 53.37 -61.61 -54.62
CA LEU A 34 53.20 -63.06 -54.73
C LEU A 34 53.46 -63.75 -53.38
N LEU A 35 54.50 -63.33 -52.66
CA LEU A 35 54.80 -63.85 -51.33
C LEU A 35 53.69 -63.50 -50.32
N SER A 36 53.11 -62.30 -50.39
CA SER A 36 52.03 -61.90 -49.50
C SER A 36 50.70 -62.62 -49.77
N GLU A 37 50.39 -62.92 -51.03
CA GLU A 37 49.21 -63.70 -51.42
C GLU A 37 49.39 -65.18 -51.09
N TRP A 38 50.59 -65.71 -51.32
CA TRP A 38 50.97 -67.05 -50.89
C TRP A 38 50.86 -67.19 -49.36
N ALA A 39 51.38 -66.22 -48.61
CA ALA A 39 51.30 -66.23 -47.15
C ALA A 39 49.87 -66.15 -46.63
N LYS A 40 49.01 -65.29 -47.21
CA LYS A 40 47.60 -65.22 -46.80
C LYS A 40 46.81 -66.50 -47.10
N SER A 41 47.17 -67.21 -48.16
CA SER A 41 46.50 -68.44 -48.57
C SER A 41 47.03 -69.69 -47.84
N HIS A 42 48.31 -69.71 -47.45
CA HIS A 42 48.96 -70.91 -46.89
C HIS A 42 49.39 -70.79 -45.43
N LEU A 43 49.46 -69.58 -44.84
CA LEU A 43 49.75 -69.33 -43.41
C LEU A 43 48.48 -68.82 -42.68
N GLY A 44 47.36 -69.52 -42.85
CA GLY A 44 46.12 -69.28 -42.10
C GLY A 44 46.06 -70.08 -40.80
N THR A 45 45.10 -69.77 -39.93
CA THR A 45 44.84 -70.54 -38.70
C THR A 45 44.53 -72.00 -38.94
N ASP A 46 44.01 -72.32 -40.13
CA ASP A 46 43.55 -73.65 -40.50
C ASP A 46 44.70 -74.52 -41.08
N THR A 47 45.80 -73.90 -41.50
CA THR A 47 46.97 -74.58 -42.08
C THR A 47 48.18 -74.62 -41.16
N LEU A 48 48.15 -73.89 -40.04
CA LEU A 48 49.23 -73.82 -39.06
C LEU A 48 48.88 -74.63 -37.82
N LEU A 49 49.64 -75.71 -37.57
CA LEU A 49 49.48 -76.48 -36.33
C LEU A 49 49.96 -75.66 -35.13
N THR A 50 49.09 -75.48 -34.14
CA THR A 50 49.50 -74.88 -32.87
C THR A 50 50.52 -75.76 -32.14
N LYS A 51 51.32 -75.19 -31.22
CA LYS A 51 52.38 -75.95 -30.49
C LYS A 51 51.84 -77.22 -29.80
N ASN A 52 50.59 -77.20 -29.31
CA ASN A 52 49.95 -78.38 -28.71
C ASN A 52 49.53 -79.43 -29.74
N GLU A 53 49.02 -78.99 -30.90
CA GLU A 53 48.65 -79.88 -32.00
C GLU A 53 49.88 -80.51 -32.64
N LEU A 54 50.97 -79.74 -32.79
CA LEU A 54 52.26 -80.26 -33.25
C LEU A 54 52.81 -81.32 -32.29
N ASN A 55 52.78 -81.07 -30.97
CA ASN A 55 53.19 -82.06 -29.98
C ASN A 55 52.30 -83.31 -30.00
N SER A 56 50.99 -83.14 -30.24
CA SER A 56 50.06 -84.25 -30.37
C SER A 56 50.31 -85.05 -31.65
N TYR A 57 50.58 -84.37 -32.77
CA TYR A 57 50.94 -84.99 -34.04
C TYR A 57 52.26 -85.77 -33.92
N LEU A 58 53.30 -85.18 -33.34
CA LEU A 58 54.60 -85.84 -33.10
C LEU A 58 54.46 -87.04 -32.15
N ALA A 59 53.59 -86.97 -31.15
CA ALA A 59 53.28 -88.11 -30.27
C ALA A 59 52.54 -89.23 -31.02
N ILE A 60 51.69 -88.90 -31.98
CA ILE A 60 50.96 -89.85 -32.82
C ILE A 60 51.87 -90.48 -33.88
N GLU A 61 52.78 -89.70 -34.47
CA GLU A 61 53.81 -90.13 -35.42
C GLU A 61 54.83 -91.06 -34.76
N ARG A 62 55.33 -90.70 -33.56
CA ARG A 62 56.23 -91.56 -32.78
C ARG A 62 55.59 -92.90 -32.36
N ASN A 63 54.26 -92.92 -32.26
CA ASN A 63 53.48 -94.13 -31.99
C ASN A 63 53.08 -94.89 -33.28
N GLY A 64 53.49 -94.43 -34.47
CA GLY A 64 53.21 -95.07 -35.76
C GLY A 64 51.74 -95.08 -36.17
N LYS A 65 50.89 -94.28 -35.51
CA LYS A 65 49.42 -94.28 -35.72
C LYS A 65 48.94 -93.19 -36.68
N ALA A 66 49.81 -92.27 -37.10
CA ALA A 66 49.45 -91.18 -38.01
C ALA A 66 49.00 -91.71 -39.38
N GLU A 67 49.75 -92.63 -39.98
CA GLU A 67 49.41 -93.25 -41.27
C GLU A 67 48.14 -94.10 -41.17
N SER A 68 47.95 -94.80 -40.04
CA SER A 68 46.71 -95.56 -39.79
C SER A 68 45.49 -94.65 -39.65
N LEU A 69 45.65 -93.46 -39.04
CA LEU A 69 44.55 -92.51 -38.86
C LEU A 69 44.19 -91.83 -40.18
N ALA A 70 45.18 -91.42 -40.98
CA ALA A 70 44.96 -90.89 -42.31
C ALA A 70 44.29 -91.92 -43.25
N ALA A 71 44.68 -93.19 -43.15
CA ALA A 71 44.01 -94.28 -43.87
C ALA A 71 42.61 -94.61 -43.34
N SER A 72 42.34 -94.35 -42.05
CA SER A 72 41.04 -94.57 -41.42
C SER A 72 40.09 -93.36 -41.49
N ALA A 73 40.58 -92.20 -41.94
CA ALA A 73 39.77 -91.03 -42.22
C ALA A 73 38.98 -91.30 -43.50
N ASP A 74 38.01 -92.18 -43.37
CA ASP A 74 37.09 -92.57 -44.42
C ASP A 74 36.13 -91.40 -44.67
N LEU A 75 36.56 -90.50 -45.55
CA LEU A 75 35.74 -89.39 -46.06
C LEU A 75 34.47 -89.90 -46.78
N SER A 76 34.34 -91.21 -47.02
CA SER A 76 33.10 -91.82 -47.52
C SER A 76 32.03 -92.03 -46.44
N SER A 77 32.38 -91.90 -45.15
CA SER A 77 31.42 -91.96 -44.02
C SER A 77 30.61 -90.68 -43.82
N VAL A 78 30.90 -89.62 -44.58
CA VAL A 78 29.97 -88.50 -44.72
C VAL A 78 28.84 -88.97 -45.62
N GLN A 79 27.79 -89.55 -45.00
CA GLN A 79 26.56 -89.94 -45.67
C GLN A 79 26.07 -88.76 -46.52
N ALA A 80 26.16 -88.89 -47.84
CA ALA A 80 25.62 -87.91 -48.76
C ALA A 80 24.13 -87.76 -48.44
N PHE A 81 23.70 -86.53 -48.13
CA PHE A 81 22.30 -86.21 -47.85
C PHE A 81 21.40 -86.81 -48.93
N SER A 82 20.29 -87.42 -48.52
CA SER A 82 19.31 -87.90 -49.49
C SER A 82 18.67 -86.72 -50.22
N ASP A 83 18.41 -86.85 -51.52
CA ASP A 83 17.68 -85.84 -52.29
C ASP A 83 16.35 -85.45 -51.61
N GLN A 84 15.71 -86.37 -50.88
CA GLN A 84 14.50 -86.10 -50.11
C GLN A 84 14.75 -85.21 -48.89
N GLU A 85 15.83 -85.42 -48.14
CA GLU A 85 16.19 -84.58 -46.99
C GLU A 85 16.54 -83.16 -47.43
N ILE A 86 17.16 -83.02 -48.60
CA ILE A 86 17.44 -81.72 -49.22
C ILE A 86 16.13 -81.02 -49.60
N LEU A 87 15.18 -81.74 -50.21
CA LEU A 87 13.86 -81.18 -50.57
C LEU A 87 13.05 -80.76 -49.34
N ASP A 88 13.04 -81.58 -48.28
CA ASP A 88 12.35 -81.27 -47.03
C ASP A 88 12.98 -80.04 -46.36
N ALA A 89 14.32 -79.96 -46.32
CA ALA A 89 15.03 -78.79 -45.79
C ALA A 89 14.77 -77.52 -46.62
N ILE A 90 14.66 -77.62 -47.95
CA ILE A 90 14.27 -76.51 -48.82
C ILE A 90 12.83 -76.08 -48.54
N GLN A 91 11.91 -77.02 -48.33
CA GLN A 91 10.52 -76.71 -48.02
C GLN A 91 10.38 -76.02 -46.65
N ASP A 92 11.10 -76.50 -45.64
CA ASP A 92 11.14 -75.87 -44.32
C ASP A 92 11.79 -74.49 -44.35
N LEU A 93 12.86 -74.31 -45.13
CA LEU A 93 13.48 -73.02 -45.35
C LEU A 93 12.52 -72.04 -46.03
N ASN A 94 11.78 -72.48 -47.05
CA ASN A 94 10.77 -71.66 -47.72
C ASN A 94 9.63 -71.28 -46.77
N ARG A 95 9.13 -72.23 -45.97
CA ARG A 95 8.11 -71.96 -44.96
C ARG A 95 8.60 -70.95 -43.91
N SER A 96 9.85 -71.08 -43.47
CA SER A 96 10.49 -70.14 -42.54
C SER A 96 10.65 -68.76 -43.18
N THR A 97 11.10 -68.71 -44.43
CA THR A 97 11.25 -67.48 -45.21
C THR A 97 9.91 -66.75 -45.36
N ASP A 98 8.83 -67.47 -45.67
CA ASP A 98 7.49 -66.89 -45.75
C ASP A 98 6.98 -66.36 -44.40
N ALA A 99 7.28 -67.07 -43.30
CA ALA A 99 6.94 -66.62 -41.97
C ALA A 99 7.71 -65.34 -41.58
N ILE A 100 9.02 -65.29 -41.86
CA ILE A 100 9.87 -64.12 -41.64
C ILE A 100 9.42 -62.93 -42.50
N ASN A 101 9.04 -63.16 -43.75
CA ASN A 101 8.51 -62.12 -44.64
C ASN A 101 7.20 -61.53 -44.09
N LYS A 102 6.27 -62.38 -43.63
CA LYS A 102 5.03 -61.93 -42.99
C LYS A 102 5.33 -61.10 -41.74
N GLN A 103 6.23 -61.56 -40.88
CA GLN A 103 6.62 -60.81 -39.68
C GLN A 103 7.27 -59.47 -40.04
N THR A 104 8.17 -59.44 -41.02
CA THR A 104 8.83 -58.22 -41.49
C THR A 104 7.83 -57.22 -42.04
N GLU A 105 6.83 -57.68 -42.78
CA GLU A 105 5.75 -56.82 -43.29
C GLU A 105 4.89 -56.25 -42.15
N THR A 106 4.53 -57.07 -41.15
CA THR A 106 3.81 -56.57 -39.98
C THR A 106 4.61 -55.54 -39.17
N LEU A 107 5.93 -55.75 -39.03
CA LEU A 107 6.81 -54.80 -38.36
C LEU A 107 6.94 -53.49 -39.15
N ARG A 108 7.01 -53.53 -40.48
CA ARG A 108 6.98 -52.33 -41.32
C ARG A 108 5.68 -51.55 -41.16
N GLN A 109 4.55 -52.25 -41.13
CA GLN A 109 3.25 -51.62 -40.89
C GLN A 109 3.19 -50.97 -39.52
N GLN A 110 3.65 -51.66 -38.46
CA GLN A 110 3.74 -51.10 -37.10
C GLN A 110 4.67 -49.88 -37.04
N GLN A 111 5.84 -49.95 -37.67
CA GLN A 111 6.79 -48.84 -37.74
C GLN A 111 6.16 -47.62 -38.41
N SER A 112 5.43 -47.82 -39.52
CA SER A 112 4.72 -46.74 -40.21
C SER A 112 3.57 -46.14 -39.39
N ALA A 113 2.86 -46.97 -38.61
CA ALA A 113 1.81 -46.51 -37.72
C ALA A 113 2.39 -45.69 -36.56
N LEU A 114 3.50 -46.14 -35.97
CA LEU A 114 4.20 -45.43 -34.91
C LEU A 114 4.78 -44.09 -35.40
N SER A 115 5.40 -44.05 -36.59
CA SER A 115 5.92 -42.79 -37.13
C SER A 115 4.80 -41.78 -37.41
N ARG A 116 3.64 -42.25 -37.90
CA ARG A 116 2.44 -41.41 -38.04
C ARG A 116 1.91 -40.91 -36.69
N LEU A 117 1.91 -41.76 -35.65
CA LEU A 117 1.48 -41.35 -34.31
C LEU A 117 2.44 -40.31 -33.72
N ILE A 118 3.75 -40.52 -33.82
CA ILE A 118 4.75 -39.57 -33.32
C ILE A 118 4.61 -38.21 -34.01
N THR A 119 4.48 -38.20 -35.34
CA THR A 119 4.31 -36.95 -36.10
C THR A 119 2.98 -36.26 -35.78
N ALA A 120 1.88 -37.00 -35.60
CA ALA A 120 0.61 -36.44 -35.17
C ALA A 120 0.67 -35.89 -33.74
N SER A 121 1.29 -36.62 -32.83
CA SER A 121 1.51 -36.20 -31.44
C SER A 121 2.33 -34.91 -31.38
N GLY A 122 3.43 -34.84 -32.13
CA GLY A 122 4.25 -33.63 -32.25
C GLY A 122 3.42 -32.42 -32.70
N LYS A 123 2.68 -32.55 -33.80
CA LYS A 123 1.80 -31.48 -34.30
C LYS A 123 0.75 -31.04 -33.28
N THR A 124 0.13 -31.97 -32.56
CA THR A 124 -0.86 -31.62 -31.53
C THR A 124 -0.22 -30.94 -30.32
N SER A 125 0.98 -31.37 -29.92
CA SER A 125 1.76 -30.73 -28.86
C SER A 125 2.14 -29.29 -29.24
N ASP A 126 2.63 -29.10 -30.46
CA ASP A 126 2.98 -27.77 -30.99
C ASP A 126 1.75 -26.87 -31.12
N ALA A 127 0.61 -27.42 -31.55
CA ALA A 127 -0.64 -26.65 -31.60
C ALA A 127 -1.08 -26.23 -30.19
N ARG A 128 -0.96 -27.10 -29.19
CA ARG A 128 -1.29 -26.79 -27.79
C ARG A 128 -0.35 -25.73 -27.21
N SER A 129 0.96 -25.89 -27.37
CA SER A 129 1.93 -24.91 -26.86
C SER A 129 1.75 -23.53 -27.50
N ASN A 130 1.46 -23.47 -28.80
CA ASN A 130 1.16 -22.21 -29.49
C ASN A 130 -0.14 -21.55 -29.00
N LEU A 131 -1.19 -22.34 -28.73
CA LEU A 131 -2.43 -21.81 -28.15
C LEU A 131 -2.22 -21.29 -26.72
N GLU A 132 -1.45 -22.00 -25.90
CA GLU A 132 -1.08 -21.56 -24.56
C GLU A 132 -0.26 -20.27 -24.60
N ALA A 133 0.75 -20.18 -25.48
CA ALA A 133 1.54 -18.97 -25.67
C ALA A 133 0.68 -17.77 -26.09
N LYS A 134 -0.26 -17.96 -27.01
CA LYS A 134 -1.22 -16.91 -27.41
C LYS A 134 -2.10 -16.47 -26.25
N ARG A 135 -2.65 -17.42 -25.48
CA ARG A 135 -3.48 -17.10 -24.30
C ARG A 135 -2.69 -16.34 -23.25
N LEU A 136 -1.44 -16.74 -22.99
CA LEU A 136 -0.57 -16.05 -22.05
C LEU A 136 -0.27 -14.62 -22.51
N TYR A 137 -0.01 -14.44 -23.81
CA TYR A 137 0.21 -13.11 -24.39
C TYR A 137 -1.04 -12.21 -24.28
N GLU A 138 -2.21 -12.73 -24.64
CA GLU A 138 -3.49 -12.00 -24.52
C GLU A 138 -3.82 -11.66 -23.06
N TRP A 139 -3.55 -12.59 -22.14
CA TRP A 139 -3.74 -12.35 -20.71
C TRP A 139 -2.78 -11.29 -20.19
N GLU A 140 -1.51 -11.34 -20.59
CA GLU A 140 -0.51 -10.36 -20.16
C GLU A 140 -0.80 -8.97 -20.72
N SER A 141 -1.24 -8.86 -21.97
CA SER A 141 -1.62 -7.57 -22.56
C SER A 141 -2.87 -7.00 -21.89
N SER A 142 -3.88 -7.84 -21.61
CA SER A 142 -5.08 -7.44 -20.86
C SER A 142 -4.75 -7.00 -19.44
N ARG A 143 -3.85 -7.71 -18.76
CA ARG A 143 -3.36 -7.35 -17.43
C ARG A 143 -2.64 -6.01 -17.44
N LYS A 144 -1.75 -5.77 -18.42
CA LYS A 144 -1.06 -4.49 -18.57
C LYS A 144 -2.03 -3.35 -18.84
N ALA A 145 -3.02 -3.55 -19.72
CA ALA A 145 -4.06 -2.55 -19.99
C ALA A 145 -4.93 -2.24 -18.77
N LEU A 146 -5.27 -3.25 -17.96
CA LEU A 146 -6.00 -3.04 -16.71
C LEU A 146 -5.14 -2.27 -15.70
N GLN A 147 -3.85 -2.62 -15.58
CA GLN A 147 -2.91 -1.94 -14.69
C GLN A 147 -2.76 -0.46 -15.04
N THR A 148 -2.62 -0.12 -16.33
CA THR A 148 -2.56 1.28 -16.76
C THR A 148 -3.88 2.01 -16.50
N SER A 149 -5.03 1.37 -16.71
CA SER A 149 -6.33 1.97 -16.36
C SER A 149 -6.48 2.23 -14.86
N VAL A 150 -5.98 1.32 -14.01
CA VAL A 150 -6.00 1.49 -12.54
C VAL A 150 -5.09 2.64 -12.14
N GLU A 151 -3.89 2.72 -12.72
CA GLU A 151 -2.94 3.81 -12.44
C GLU A 151 -3.50 5.18 -12.86
N LEU A 152 -4.10 5.27 -14.04
CA LEU A 152 -4.77 6.49 -14.51
C LEU A 152 -5.93 6.89 -13.60
N LEU A 153 -6.74 5.92 -13.15
CA LEU A 153 -7.85 6.21 -12.24
C LEU A 153 -7.34 6.66 -10.86
N SER A 154 -6.25 6.05 -10.36
CA SER A 154 -5.60 6.48 -9.12
C SER A 154 -5.10 7.91 -9.24
N GLN A 155 -4.36 8.24 -10.30
CA GLN A 155 -3.87 9.59 -10.55
C GLN A 155 -5.03 10.60 -10.68
N SER A 156 -6.15 10.20 -11.31
CA SER A 156 -7.34 11.04 -11.39
C SER A 156 -7.99 11.29 -10.03
N ILE A 157 -8.05 10.26 -9.17
CA ILE A 157 -8.55 10.41 -7.80
C ILE A 157 -7.63 11.31 -6.99
N ASP A 158 -6.31 11.12 -7.07
CA ASP A 158 -5.32 11.96 -6.38
C ASP A 158 -5.40 13.42 -6.82
N TYR A 159 -5.58 13.66 -8.12
CA TYR A 159 -5.82 15.00 -8.65
C TYR A 159 -7.10 15.62 -8.09
N ARG A 160 -8.22 14.89 -8.12
CA ARG A 160 -9.50 15.37 -7.58
C ARG A 160 -9.45 15.61 -6.06
N LEU A 161 -8.73 14.77 -5.33
CA LEU A 161 -8.50 14.94 -3.90
C LEU A 161 -7.66 16.20 -3.64
N SER A 162 -6.62 16.43 -4.44
CA SER A 162 -5.76 17.62 -4.34
C SER A 162 -6.54 18.90 -4.68
N GLU A 163 -7.37 18.86 -5.72
CA GLU A 163 -8.25 19.97 -6.11
C GLU A 163 -9.27 20.29 -5.00
N LEU A 164 -9.87 19.25 -4.39
CA LEU A 164 -10.82 19.43 -3.30
C LEU A 164 -10.15 19.93 -2.02
N ASP A 165 -8.95 19.43 -1.68
CA ASP A 165 -8.15 19.92 -0.55
C ASP A 165 -7.74 21.37 -0.75
N GLN A 166 -7.33 21.76 -1.96
CA GLN A 166 -7.01 23.14 -2.29
C GLN A 166 -8.25 24.04 -2.22
N GLY A 167 -9.40 23.56 -2.70
CA GLY A 167 -10.68 24.27 -2.60
C GLY A 167 -11.13 24.48 -1.16
N VAL A 168 -10.99 23.46 -0.30
CA VAL A 168 -11.30 23.55 1.15
C VAL A 168 -10.35 24.51 1.84
N LYS A 169 -9.04 24.48 1.54
CA LYS A 169 -8.07 25.44 2.10
C LYS A 169 -8.37 26.87 1.67
N GLY A 170 -8.74 27.08 0.41
CA GLY A 170 -9.16 28.39 -0.12
C GLY A 170 -10.41 28.90 0.59
N SER A 171 -11.49 28.13 0.57
CA SER A 171 -12.75 28.50 1.23
C SER A 171 -12.61 28.64 2.75
N GLY A 172 -11.73 27.86 3.38
CA GLY A 172 -11.44 27.97 4.80
C GLY A 172 -10.75 29.28 5.16
N LYS A 173 -9.85 29.76 4.29
CA LYS A 173 -9.23 31.08 4.43
C LYS A 173 -10.25 32.19 4.21
N ASP A 174 -11.09 32.09 3.18
CA ASP A 174 -12.14 33.09 2.94
C ASP A 174 -13.12 33.16 4.11
N LEU A 175 -13.50 32.00 4.67
CA LEU A 175 -14.35 31.93 5.86
C LEU A 175 -13.66 32.53 7.09
N SER A 176 -12.37 32.25 7.31
CA SER A 176 -11.64 32.86 8.43
C SER A 176 -11.54 34.37 8.27
N ASP A 177 -11.29 34.86 7.06
CA ASP A 177 -11.20 36.29 6.79
C ASP A 177 -12.56 36.98 7.03
N VAL A 178 -13.68 36.36 6.62
CA VAL A 178 -15.04 36.84 6.91
C VAL A 178 -15.35 36.81 8.41
N VAL A 179 -14.98 35.74 9.12
CA VAL A 179 -15.17 35.64 10.57
C VAL A 179 -14.36 36.71 11.30
N ASP A 180 -13.11 36.91 10.91
CA ASP A 180 -12.24 37.95 11.47
C ASP A 180 -12.79 39.36 11.20
N GLU A 181 -13.34 39.62 10.02
CA GLU A 181 -13.99 40.89 9.70
C GLU A 181 -15.22 41.15 10.58
N VAL A 182 -16.07 40.14 10.77
CA VAL A 182 -17.25 40.23 11.64
C VAL A 182 -16.82 40.47 13.08
N LEU A 183 -15.86 39.71 13.61
CA LEU A 183 -15.35 39.89 14.97
C LEU A 183 -14.73 41.29 15.17
N GLN A 184 -13.97 41.79 14.19
CA GLN A 184 -13.44 43.16 14.24
C GLN A 184 -14.55 44.22 14.18
N SER A 185 -15.64 43.96 13.45
CA SER A 185 -16.80 44.86 13.42
C SER A 185 -17.51 44.89 14.76
N ASP A 186 -17.66 43.74 15.42
CA ASP A 186 -18.25 43.61 16.74
C ASP A 186 -17.38 44.28 17.81
N ASP A 187 -16.05 44.11 17.77
CA ASP A 187 -15.12 44.80 18.66
C ASP A 187 -15.22 46.33 18.54
N LYS A 188 -15.38 46.85 17.32
CA LYS A 188 -15.62 48.29 17.10
C LYS A 188 -16.94 48.73 17.71
N LEU A 189 -18.02 47.95 17.53
CA LEU A 189 -19.31 48.24 18.14
C LEU A 189 -19.22 48.25 19.66
N LEU A 190 -18.62 47.22 20.27
CA LEU A 190 -18.41 47.13 21.72
C LEU A 190 -17.59 48.32 22.23
N SER A 191 -16.53 48.73 21.51
CA SER A 191 -15.74 49.91 21.88
C SER A 191 -16.55 51.21 21.80
N SER A 192 -17.46 51.33 20.83
CA SER A 192 -18.34 52.49 20.71
C SER A 192 -19.39 52.54 21.82
N LEU A 193 -19.89 51.36 22.22
CA LEU A 193 -20.86 51.21 23.30
C LEU A 193 -20.22 51.52 24.65
N GLN A 194 -18.96 51.11 24.85
CA GLN A 194 -18.17 51.49 26.01
C GLN A 194 -17.96 53.01 26.09
N LYS A 195 -17.64 53.66 24.96
CA LYS A 195 -17.50 55.13 24.91
C LYS A 195 -18.80 55.84 25.26
N LEU A 196 -19.92 55.39 24.71
CA LEU A 196 -21.24 55.93 25.04
C LEU A 196 -21.57 55.72 26.53
N GLY A 197 -21.19 54.57 27.09
CA GLY A 197 -21.30 54.31 28.52
C GLY A 197 -20.50 55.31 29.36
N TRP A 198 -19.27 55.64 28.93
CA TRP A 198 -18.46 56.66 29.60
C TRP A 198 -19.05 58.06 29.46
N GLU A 199 -19.56 58.43 28.28
CA GLU A 199 -20.22 59.72 28.05
C GLU A 199 -21.46 59.89 28.92
N LEU A 200 -22.30 58.85 29.02
CA LEU A 200 -23.49 58.86 29.87
C LEU A 200 -23.14 58.92 31.37
N GLU A 201 -22.08 58.21 31.79
CA GLU A 201 -21.58 58.26 33.16
C GLU A 201 -21.01 59.66 33.50
N THR A 202 -20.44 60.37 32.52
CA THR A 202 -19.97 61.75 32.72
C THR A 202 -21.09 62.78 32.82
N GLU A 203 -22.18 62.64 32.04
CA GLU A 203 -23.33 63.56 32.11
C GLU A 203 -24.02 63.52 33.48
N GLY A 204 -24.05 62.35 34.14
CA GLY A 204 -24.61 62.21 35.49
C GLY A 204 -23.86 63.00 36.56
N SER A 205 -22.58 63.37 36.37
CA SER A 205 -21.80 64.10 37.39
C SER A 205 -22.23 65.57 37.50
N GLU A 206 -22.48 66.26 36.39
CA GLU A 206 -22.93 67.66 36.44
C GLU A 206 -24.40 67.75 36.89
N GLU A 207 -25.25 66.81 36.47
CA GLU A 207 -26.64 66.75 36.95
C GLU A 207 -26.71 66.46 38.45
N THR A 208 -25.91 65.52 38.97
CA THR A 208 -25.88 65.24 40.41
C THR A 208 -25.34 66.42 41.24
N GLU A 209 -24.34 67.15 40.75
CA GLU A 209 -23.86 68.37 41.39
C GLU A 209 -24.91 69.48 41.37
N SER A 210 -25.60 69.70 40.25
CA SER A 210 -26.65 70.72 40.13
C SER A 210 -27.87 70.41 41.00
N VAL A 211 -28.28 69.14 41.11
CA VAL A 211 -29.32 68.68 42.05
C VAL A 211 -28.88 68.88 43.49
N GLY A 212 -27.60 68.66 43.81
CA GLY A 212 -27.02 68.96 45.11
C GLY A 212 -27.09 70.44 45.47
N GLN A 213 -26.71 71.32 44.55
CA GLN A 213 -26.79 72.78 44.72
C GLN A 213 -28.23 73.26 44.86
N LEU A 214 -29.17 72.73 44.07
CA LEU A 214 -30.60 73.01 44.20
C LEU A 214 -31.14 72.60 45.58
N ARG A 215 -30.76 71.42 46.07
CA ARG A 215 -31.14 70.95 47.41
C ARG A 215 -30.61 71.89 48.49
N GLU A 216 -29.37 72.38 48.36
CA GLU A 216 -28.79 73.34 49.30
C GLU A 216 -29.53 74.69 49.27
N ILE A 217 -29.84 75.22 48.08
CA ILE A 217 -30.60 76.46 47.91
C ILE A 217 -31.99 76.32 48.53
N CYS A 218 -32.69 75.20 48.29
CA CYS A 218 -33.98 74.91 48.91
C CYS A 218 -33.88 74.87 50.44
N ALA A 219 -32.87 74.18 51.00
CA ALA A 219 -32.66 74.13 52.44
C ALA A 219 -32.42 75.54 53.04
N ARG A 220 -31.64 76.38 52.34
CA ARG A 220 -31.37 77.76 52.74
C ARG A 220 -32.63 78.63 52.68
N LEU A 221 -33.45 78.46 51.65
CA LEU A 221 -34.72 79.17 51.50
C LEU A 221 -35.70 78.82 52.62
N ILE A 222 -35.84 77.54 52.97
CA ILE A 222 -36.65 77.09 54.12
C ILE A 222 -36.17 77.76 55.41
N LYS A 223 -34.85 77.81 55.63
CA LYS A 223 -34.29 78.44 56.83
C LYS A 223 -34.71 79.92 56.91
N TYR A 224 -34.55 80.67 55.82
CA TYR A 224 -34.93 82.09 55.79
C TYR A 224 -36.45 82.31 55.91
N THR A 225 -37.29 81.44 55.32
CA THR A 225 -38.75 81.58 55.47
C THR A 225 -39.18 81.31 56.90
N VAL A 226 -38.63 80.30 57.57
CA VAL A 226 -38.89 80.02 58.98
C VAL A 226 -38.43 81.18 59.87
N GLU A 227 -37.23 81.72 59.66
CA GLU A 227 -36.72 82.88 60.39
C GLU A 227 -37.58 84.15 60.16
N CYS A 228 -38.05 84.37 58.93
CA CYS A 228 -38.92 85.50 58.57
C CYS A 228 -40.31 85.37 59.20
N ILE A 229 -40.91 84.18 59.20
CA ILE A 229 -42.21 83.94 59.84
C ILE A 229 -42.08 84.12 61.35
N ARG A 230 -41.00 83.60 61.96
CA ARG A 230 -40.72 83.77 63.40
C ARG A 230 -40.57 85.23 63.80
N THR A 231 -39.76 86.01 63.07
CA THR A 231 -39.58 87.43 63.36
C THR A 231 -40.84 88.26 63.15
N LYS A 232 -41.69 87.91 62.17
CA LYS A 232 -43.01 88.54 62.00
C LYS A 232 -43.97 88.21 63.15
N LEU A 233 -43.94 86.98 63.66
CA LEU A 233 -44.76 86.58 64.80
C LEU A 233 -44.30 87.28 66.09
N ASP A 234 -42.99 87.30 66.35
CA ASP A 234 -42.39 88.04 67.47
C ASP A 234 -42.79 89.52 67.44
N ARG A 235 -42.73 90.14 66.24
CA ARG A 235 -43.14 91.54 66.06
C ARG A 235 -44.63 91.76 66.34
N SER A 236 -45.51 90.94 65.79
CA SER A 236 -46.97 91.05 66.00
C SER A 236 -47.33 90.85 67.47
N TYR A 237 -46.70 89.88 68.14
CA TYR A 237 -46.89 89.63 69.57
C TYR A 237 -46.50 90.85 70.41
N LEU A 238 -45.33 91.45 70.15
CA LEU A 238 -44.89 92.67 70.85
C LEU A 238 -45.76 93.89 70.53
N GLU A 239 -46.18 94.08 69.27
CA GLU A 239 -47.10 95.15 68.87
C GLU A 239 -48.47 95.00 69.59
N ASN A 240 -48.96 93.78 69.75
CA ASN A 240 -50.21 93.51 70.47
C ASN A 240 -50.09 93.76 71.98
N LEU A 241 -48.97 93.38 72.61
CA LEU A 241 -48.70 93.70 74.02
C LEU A 241 -48.59 95.21 74.26
N GLU A 242 -47.91 95.94 73.37
CA GLU A 242 -47.82 97.40 73.45
C GLU A 242 -49.20 98.05 73.27
N SER A 243 -50.01 97.55 72.33
CA SER A 243 -51.39 98.00 72.12
C SER A 243 -52.28 97.75 73.34
N PHE A 244 -52.11 96.61 74.02
CA PHE A 244 -52.80 96.28 75.27
C PHE A 244 -52.37 97.19 76.43
N SER A 245 -51.09 97.60 76.48
CA SER A 245 -50.59 98.49 77.53
C SER A 245 -51.09 99.93 77.43
N LYS A 246 -51.54 100.35 76.23
CA LYS A 246 -52.01 101.71 75.95
C LYS A 246 -53.53 101.89 76.12
N SER A 247 -54.30 100.81 76.28
CA SER A 247 -55.72 100.88 76.63
C SER A 247 -55.93 101.03 78.15
N GLU A 248 -56.91 101.85 78.54
CA GLU A 248 -57.28 102.22 79.92
C GLU A 248 -57.52 101.03 80.90
N PRO A 249 -57.41 101.27 82.23
CA PRO A 249 -57.15 100.24 83.23
C PRO A 249 -58.45 99.58 83.76
N ASP A 250 -59.31 99.07 82.89
CA ASP A 250 -60.53 98.35 83.30
C ASP A 250 -60.79 97.03 82.54
N ASN A 251 -59.86 96.62 81.66
CA ASN A 251 -59.85 95.28 81.06
C ASN A 251 -58.46 94.66 81.22
N GLN A 252 -58.12 94.29 82.46
CA GLN A 252 -57.11 93.24 82.64
C GLN A 252 -57.73 91.96 82.09
N ALA A 253 -57.40 91.61 80.84
CA ALA A 253 -57.61 90.24 80.38
C ALA A 253 -57.04 89.30 81.44
N PRO A 254 -57.79 88.28 81.89
CA PRO A 254 -57.31 87.38 82.93
C PRO A 254 -55.96 86.83 82.47
N LYS A 255 -54.98 86.76 83.38
CA LYS A 255 -53.64 86.17 83.10
C LYS A 255 -53.73 84.79 82.42
N GLU A 256 -54.87 84.12 82.57
CA GLU A 256 -55.25 82.87 81.93
C GLU A 256 -55.40 82.99 80.39
N GLU A 257 -55.97 84.07 79.85
CA GLU A 257 -56.06 84.33 78.40
C GLU A 257 -54.69 84.67 77.79
N LEU A 258 -53.85 85.41 78.52
CA LEU A 258 -52.47 85.67 78.09
C LEU A 258 -51.61 84.40 78.14
N ALA A 259 -51.84 83.53 79.12
CA ALA A 259 -51.17 82.24 79.20
C ALA A 259 -51.61 81.29 78.08
N ALA A 260 -52.91 81.25 77.76
CA ALA A 260 -53.44 80.49 76.64
C ALA A 260 -52.89 80.99 75.29
N LEU A 261 -52.82 82.31 75.08
CA LEU A 261 -52.24 82.89 73.86
C LEU A 261 -50.73 82.61 73.74
N GLN A 262 -50.01 82.62 74.86
CA GLN A 262 -48.60 82.22 74.89
C GLN A 262 -48.43 80.74 74.50
N GLU A 263 -49.27 79.86 75.03
CA GLU A 263 -49.26 78.43 74.69
C GLU A 263 -49.60 78.19 73.20
N GLU A 264 -50.55 78.94 72.64
CA GLU A 264 -50.88 78.89 71.22
C GLU A 264 -49.73 79.40 70.33
N VAL A 265 -49.03 80.45 70.73
CA VAL A 265 -47.84 80.96 70.01
C VAL A 265 -46.68 79.97 70.08
N ASP A 266 -46.44 79.36 71.24
CA ASP A 266 -45.42 78.33 71.42
C ASP A 266 -45.74 77.06 70.61
N SER A 267 -47.03 76.69 70.52
CA SER A 267 -47.53 75.65 69.61
C SER A 267 -47.25 76.03 68.15
N LEU A 268 -47.55 77.27 67.74
CA LEU A 268 -47.30 77.73 66.38
C LEU A 268 -45.80 77.73 66.02
N TYR A 269 -44.92 78.07 66.97
CA TYR A 269 -43.47 77.95 66.78
C TYR A 269 -43.00 76.52 66.52
N SER A 270 -43.65 75.53 67.13
CA SER A 270 -43.34 74.11 66.91
C SER A 270 -43.81 73.61 65.53
N GLU A 271 -44.83 74.25 64.93
CA GLU A 271 -45.45 73.82 63.67
C GLU A 271 -44.85 74.49 62.42
N ILE A 272 -44.26 75.69 62.55
CA ILE A 272 -43.69 76.45 61.42
C ILE A 272 -42.59 75.65 60.68
N LEU A 273 -41.72 74.95 61.40
CA LEU A 273 -40.63 74.18 60.78
C LEU A 273 -41.13 72.93 60.02
N PRO A 274 -41.97 72.06 60.61
CA PRO A 274 -42.59 70.94 59.90
C PRO A 274 -43.34 71.36 58.62
N VAL A 275 -44.13 72.44 58.66
CA VAL A 275 -44.89 72.91 57.49
C VAL A 275 -43.97 73.40 56.37
N ALA A 276 -42.92 74.15 56.71
CA ALA A 276 -41.94 74.61 55.73
C ALA A 276 -41.15 73.45 55.09
N GLN A 277 -40.86 72.40 55.86
CA GLN A 277 -40.24 71.17 55.36
C GLN A 277 -41.17 70.38 54.44
N ILE A 278 -42.48 70.31 54.73
CA ILE A 278 -43.46 69.64 53.87
C ILE A 278 -43.59 70.36 52.52
N LEU A 279 -43.62 71.70 52.51
CA LEU A 279 -43.66 72.49 51.27
C LEU A 279 -42.42 72.26 50.40
N ALA A 280 -41.24 72.22 51.01
CA ALA A 280 -40.01 71.94 50.29
C ALA A 280 -39.92 70.50 49.78
N LYS A 281 -40.39 69.54 50.58
CA LYS A 281 -40.49 68.14 50.15
C LYS A 281 -41.46 68.00 48.98
N GLY A 282 -42.57 68.73 49.00
CA GLY A 282 -43.53 68.81 47.88
C GLY A 282 -42.91 69.33 46.59
N LEU A 283 -42.09 70.39 46.68
CA LEU A 283 -41.32 70.92 45.54
C LEU A 283 -40.24 69.93 45.04
N ALA A 284 -39.58 69.19 45.94
CA ALA A 284 -38.61 68.17 45.57
C ALA A 284 -39.24 67.00 44.79
N THR A 285 -40.45 66.57 45.16
CA THR A 285 -41.20 65.55 44.39
C THR A 285 -41.66 66.01 43.01
N LEU A 286 -41.75 67.33 42.75
CA LEU A 286 -42.05 67.86 41.42
C LEU A 286 -40.80 67.92 40.51
N LEU A 287 -39.60 67.77 41.08
CA LEU A 287 -38.32 67.86 40.37
C LEU A 287 -37.67 66.51 40.12
N GLU A 288 -38.25 65.39 40.58
CA GLU A 288 -37.82 64.07 40.13
C GLU A 288 -38.25 63.89 38.67
N PRO A 289 -37.31 63.71 37.72
CA PRO A 289 -37.69 63.27 36.39
C PRO A 289 -38.37 61.91 36.53
N SER A 290 -39.57 61.78 35.95
CA SER A 290 -40.19 60.49 35.67
C SER A 290 -39.17 59.63 34.94
N ASN A 291 -38.55 58.70 35.67
CA ASN A 291 -37.63 57.71 35.15
C ASN A 291 -38.44 56.76 34.25
N MET A 292 -38.32 56.96 32.93
CA MET A 292 -38.54 55.94 31.92
C MET A 292 -37.17 55.52 31.37
#